data_AF-A0A5C6UZZ3-F1
#
_entry.id   AF-A0A5C6UZZ3-F1
#
_cell.length_a   1.000
_cell.length_b   1.000
_cell.length_c   1.000
_cell.angle_alpha   90.00
_cell.angle_beta   90.00
_cell.angle_gamma   90.00
#
_symmetry.space_group_name_H-M   'P 1'
#
loop_
_entity.id
_entity.type
_entity.pdbx_description
1 polymer ?
#
loop_
_entity_poly.entity_id
_entity_poly.type
_entity_poly.pdbx_seq_one_letter_code
_entity_poly.pdbx_strand_id
1 'polypeptide(L)'
;MKKIILFTILASIILNLSPIFTHAEEKLNKELLKIINEFVPPNSILVSPEEPKSTKPYKFYDFNQDGQEEIIITFEIKAKEQPNPSQFGVIVLRKENERWEKTWENLTQGVGLDYSGVADITGDGIKEYLLGVTIGASAGNKLEIFQWNNNSLKMIAEVPYHMMELLRNKKVGIVVWQRYIADTYFVDVLKWNGEKLILDEELYSSYYPAIEKFYKEKISRMEAWFYWYTLADAQIKANLFGKARISIQKGITLAEQLSLPDEVENFEKLSNKLEKR
;
A
#
# COMPACT_ATOMS: atom_id res chain seq x y z
N MET A 1 42.65 61.63 10.15
CA MET A 1 42.16 60.24 10.22
C MET A 1 40.65 60.24 10.00
N LYS A 2 40.22 59.84 8.80
CA LYS A 2 38.82 59.77 8.37
C LYS A 2 38.30 58.34 8.58
N LYS A 3 37.12 58.17 9.16
CA LYS A 3 36.23 57.05 8.82
C LYS A 3 34.80 57.57 8.72
N ILE A 4 34.27 57.47 7.50
CA ILE A 4 32.93 57.82 7.07
C ILE A 4 32.01 56.67 7.50
N ILE A 5 30.89 57.00 8.13
CA ILE A 5 29.81 56.06 8.42
C ILE A 5 28.96 55.95 7.14
N LEU A 6 28.92 54.75 6.56
CA LEU A 6 28.09 54.43 5.40
C LEU A 6 26.81 53.75 5.89
N PHE A 7 25.67 54.40 5.73
CA PHE A 7 24.34 53.82 5.93
C PHE A 7 23.89 53.19 4.61
N THR A 8 23.92 51.86 4.51
CA THR A 8 23.26 51.13 3.42
C THR A 8 21.84 50.78 3.85
N ILE A 9 20.87 51.45 3.22
CA ILE A 9 19.45 51.10 3.25
C ILE A 9 19.28 49.83 2.41
N LEU A 10 18.95 48.71 3.04
CA LEU A 10 18.51 47.50 2.33
C LEU A 10 16.99 47.58 2.21
N ALA A 11 16.51 47.97 1.02
CA ALA A 11 15.10 47.92 0.67
C ALA A 11 14.69 46.45 0.47
N SER A 12 13.88 45.92 1.37
CA SER A 12 13.22 44.62 1.21
C SER A 12 12.15 44.74 0.14
N ILE A 13 12.46 44.32 -1.09
CA ILE A 13 11.44 44.07 -2.12
C ILE A 13 10.69 42.80 -1.69
N ILE A 14 9.53 42.97 -1.08
CA ILE A 14 8.56 41.89 -0.88
C ILE A 14 7.95 41.63 -2.27
N LEU A 15 8.41 40.58 -2.93
CA LEU A 15 7.73 40.03 -4.11
C LEU A 15 6.40 39.42 -3.66
N ASN A 16 5.32 40.19 -3.74
CA ASN A 16 3.95 39.68 -3.70
C ASN A 16 3.72 38.79 -4.93
N LEU A 17 3.96 37.49 -4.81
CA LEU A 17 3.44 36.50 -5.77
C LEU A 17 1.93 36.34 -5.53
N SER A 18 1.17 36.49 -6.61
CA SER A 18 -0.17 37.09 -6.69
C SER A 18 -1.36 36.17 -6.37
N PRO A 19 -2.55 36.73 -6.03
CA PRO A 19 -3.86 36.05 -5.94
C PRO A 19 -4.43 35.52 -7.28
N ILE A 20 -3.66 35.55 -8.36
CA ILE A 20 -4.08 35.11 -9.71
C ILE A 20 -3.93 33.59 -9.85
N PHE A 21 -2.92 33.00 -9.21
CA PHE A 21 -2.71 31.54 -9.21
C PHE A 21 -3.85 30.81 -8.48
N THR A 22 -4.36 31.37 -7.39
CA THR A 22 -5.44 30.77 -6.60
C THR A 22 -6.76 30.72 -7.37
N HIS A 23 -7.10 31.75 -8.15
CA HIS A 23 -8.34 31.78 -8.92
C HIS A 23 -8.32 30.83 -10.14
N ALA A 24 -7.19 30.73 -10.84
CA ALA A 24 -7.05 29.82 -11.96
C ALA A 24 -7.10 28.35 -11.52
N GLU A 25 -6.43 28.02 -10.40
CA GLU A 25 -6.48 26.69 -9.79
C GLU A 25 -7.89 26.36 -9.28
N GLU A 26 -8.59 27.32 -8.67
CA GLU A 26 -9.97 27.15 -8.24
C GLU A 26 -10.92 26.89 -9.42
N LYS A 27 -10.75 27.60 -10.53
CA LYS A 27 -11.55 27.39 -11.75
C LYS A 27 -11.30 26.01 -12.36
N LEU A 28 -10.03 25.62 -12.48
CA LEU A 28 -9.65 24.30 -13.00
C LEU A 28 -10.23 23.17 -12.13
N ASN A 29 -10.18 23.32 -10.80
CA ASN A 29 -10.79 22.38 -9.88
C ASN A 29 -12.32 22.29 -10.03
N LYS A 30 -13.01 23.41 -10.29
CA LYS A 30 -14.47 23.40 -10.52
C LYS A 30 -14.84 22.69 -11.82
N GLU A 31 -14.10 22.91 -12.91
CA GLU A 31 -14.32 22.23 -14.19
C GLU A 31 -14.06 20.73 -14.08
N LEU A 32 -12.98 20.33 -13.39
CA LEU A 32 -12.68 18.92 -13.12
C LEU A 32 -13.78 18.25 -12.30
N LEU A 33 -14.25 18.88 -11.22
CA LEU A 33 -15.32 18.32 -10.41
C LEU A 33 -16.63 18.19 -11.20
N LYS A 34 -16.91 19.11 -12.12
CA LYS A 34 -18.05 18.98 -13.02
C LYS A 34 -17.95 17.73 -13.89
N ILE A 35 -16.79 17.50 -14.50
CA ILE A 35 -16.52 16.27 -15.28
C ILE A 35 -16.71 15.04 -14.39
N ILE A 36 -16.06 14.99 -13.23
CA ILE A 36 -16.13 13.84 -12.32
C ILE A 36 -17.59 13.53 -11.94
N ASN A 37 -18.38 14.55 -11.60
CA ASN A 37 -19.77 14.40 -11.19
C ASN A 37 -20.69 13.89 -12.32
N GLU A 38 -20.30 14.02 -13.59
CA GLU A 38 -21.05 13.46 -14.73
C GLU A 38 -20.89 11.94 -14.85
N PHE A 39 -19.81 11.36 -14.29
CA PHE A 39 -19.50 9.93 -14.46
C PHE A 39 -19.67 9.07 -13.20
N VAL A 40 -19.55 9.64 -12.01
CA VAL A 40 -19.72 8.87 -10.77
C VAL A 40 -21.16 8.38 -10.60
N PRO A 41 -21.39 7.17 -10.05
CA PRO A 41 -22.75 6.64 -9.92
C PRO A 41 -23.65 7.53 -9.06
N PRO A 42 -24.96 7.59 -9.35
CA PRO A 42 -25.91 8.27 -8.47
C PRO A 42 -25.85 7.72 -7.04
N ASN A 43 -25.96 8.60 -6.04
CA ASN A 43 -25.85 8.27 -4.61
C ASN A 43 -24.47 7.77 -4.15
N SER A 44 -23.44 7.90 -4.99
CA SER A 44 -22.06 7.73 -4.53
C SER A 44 -21.52 9.02 -3.92
N ILE A 45 -20.46 8.88 -3.11
CA ILE A 45 -19.66 10.00 -2.62
C ILE A 45 -18.21 9.79 -3.04
N LEU A 46 -17.53 10.87 -3.44
CA LEU A 46 -16.09 10.83 -3.66
C LEU A 46 -15.38 10.52 -2.34
N VAL A 47 -14.46 9.57 -2.35
CA VAL A 47 -13.76 9.10 -1.15
C VAL A 47 -12.27 9.06 -1.39
N SER A 48 -11.51 9.64 -0.47
CA SER A 48 -10.05 9.60 -0.48
C SER A 48 -9.57 8.32 0.23
N PRO A 49 -8.51 7.66 -0.24
CA PRO A 49 -7.96 6.53 0.48
C PRO A 49 -7.31 6.99 1.81
N GLU A 50 -7.21 6.08 2.77
CA GLU A 50 -6.50 6.33 4.03
C GLU A 50 -4.99 6.50 3.80
N GLU A 51 -4.42 5.70 2.89
CA GLU A 51 -3.02 5.70 2.52
C GLU A 51 -2.79 5.81 0.99
N PRO A 52 -1.79 6.58 0.54
CA PRO A 52 -1.02 7.53 1.32
C PRO A 52 -1.89 8.69 1.83
N LYS A 53 -1.59 9.19 3.02
CA LYS A 53 -2.31 10.35 3.59
C LYS A 53 -2.38 11.54 2.63
N SER A 54 -3.50 12.25 2.69
CA SER A 54 -3.77 13.44 1.87
C SER A 54 -3.91 13.18 0.36
N THR A 55 -4.06 11.92 -0.04
CA THR A 55 -4.43 11.57 -1.43
C THR A 55 -5.85 12.09 -1.71
N LYS A 56 -6.03 12.75 -2.86
CA LYS A 56 -7.35 13.22 -3.32
C LYS A 56 -8.21 12.03 -3.80
N PRO A 57 -9.55 12.17 -3.87
CA PRO A 57 -10.42 11.13 -4.44
C PRO A 57 -10.31 11.00 -5.97
N TYR A 58 -9.32 11.67 -6.57
CA TYR A 58 -8.99 11.57 -7.97
C TYR A 58 -7.48 11.76 -8.17
N LYS A 59 -6.98 11.25 -9.28
CA LYS A 59 -5.58 11.38 -9.70
C LYS A 59 -5.48 11.23 -11.21
N PHE A 60 -4.35 11.65 -11.75
CA PHE A 60 -4.05 11.56 -13.16
C PHE A 60 -2.90 10.59 -13.41
N TYR A 61 -3.01 9.81 -14.48
CA TYR A 61 -1.92 8.95 -14.96
C TYR A 61 -2.16 8.59 -16.42
N ASP A 62 -1.12 8.70 -17.26
CA ASP A 62 -1.12 8.27 -18.65
C ASP A 62 -0.83 6.77 -18.74
N PHE A 63 -1.88 5.94 -18.78
CA PHE A 63 -1.77 4.49 -18.86
C PHE A 63 -1.39 4.00 -20.24
N ASN A 64 -1.84 4.70 -21.29
CA ASN A 64 -1.69 4.28 -22.68
C ASN A 64 -0.43 4.86 -23.36
N GLN A 65 0.29 5.74 -22.66
CA GLN A 65 1.49 6.46 -23.11
C GLN A 65 1.29 7.35 -24.35
N ASP A 66 0.09 7.91 -24.52
CA ASP A 66 -0.23 8.83 -25.62
C ASP A 66 0.07 10.31 -25.30
N GLY A 67 0.52 10.60 -24.08
CA GLY A 67 0.82 11.94 -23.59
C GLY A 67 -0.38 12.67 -22.99
N GLN A 68 -1.56 12.06 -22.95
CA GLN A 68 -2.76 12.56 -22.28
C GLN A 68 -3.09 11.68 -21.07
N GLU A 69 -3.12 12.27 -19.89
CA GLU A 69 -3.41 11.50 -18.67
C GLU A 69 -4.89 11.11 -18.59
N GLU A 70 -5.16 9.86 -18.22
CA GLU A 70 -6.47 9.44 -17.77
C GLU A 70 -6.76 9.94 -16.34
N ILE A 71 -8.04 10.13 -16.03
CA ILE A 71 -8.52 10.48 -14.68
C ILE A 71 -8.95 9.21 -13.98
N ILE A 72 -8.33 8.90 -12.85
CA ILE A 72 -8.77 7.84 -11.95
C ILE A 72 -9.55 8.50 -10.82
N ILE A 73 -10.74 8.00 -10.51
CA ILE A 73 -11.67 8.58 -9.54
C ILE A 73 -12.10 7.49 -8.57
N THR A 74 -11.99 7.73 -7.26
CA THR A 74 -12.45 6.81 -6.22
C THR A 74 -13.73 7.30 -5.56
N PHE A 75 -14.68 6.39 -5.34
CA PHE A 75 -15.98 6.70 -4.76
C PHE A 75 -16.48 5.59 -3.83
N GLU A 76 -17.45 5.90 -2.98
CA GLU A 76 -18.16 4.96 -2.12
C GLU A 76 -19.65 4.98 -2.46
N ILE A 77 -20.24 3.80 -2.63
CA ILE A 77 -21.69 3.59 -2.57
C ILE A 77 -22.01 3.02 -1.20
N LYS A 78 -22.64 3.83 -0.36
CA LYS A 78 -22.98 3.44 1.01
C LYS A 78 -23.98 2.29 1.04
N ALA A 79 -23.75 1.33 1.93
CA ALA A 79 -24.74 0.30 2.23
C ALA A 79 -26.04 0.94 2.76
N LYS A 80 -27.18 0.43 2.32
CA LYS A 80 -28.50 0.92 2.76
C LYS A 80 -28.80 0.58 4.22
N GLU A 81 -28.31 -0.56 4.69
CA GLU A 81 -28.57 -1.10 6.02
C GLU A 81 -27.30 -1.72 6.59
N GLN A 82 -27.00 -1.42 7.86
CA GLN A 82 -25.94 -2.08 8.61
C GLN A 82 -26.40 -3.49 9.05
N PRO A 83 -25.51 -4.50 9.13
CA PRO A 83 -24.05 -4.42 9.01
C PRO A 83 -23.53 -4.70 7.59
N ASN A 84 -24.33 -4.48 6.53
CA ASN A 84 -23.86 -4.77 5.18
C ASN A 84 -22.69 -3.84 4.80
N PRO A 85 -21.64 -4.37 4.16
CA PRO A 85 -20.51 -3.56 3.73
C PRO A 85 -20.92 -2.59 2.60
N SER A 86 -20.32 -1.39 2.61
CA SER A 86 -20.38 -0.46 1.48
C SER A 86 -19.66 -1.06 0.26
N GLN A 87 -19.84 -0.43 -0.90
CA GLN A 87 -19.02 -0.71 -2.08
C GLN A 87 -18.07 0.46 -2.31
N PHE A 88 -16.78 0.15 -2.41
CA PHE A 88 -15.74 1.10 -2.78
C PHE A 88 -15.40 0.88 -4.25
N GLY A 89 -15.48 1.96 -5.01
CA GLY A 89 -15.38 1.93 -6.45
C GLY A 89 -14.28 2.81 -6.98
N VAL A 90 -13.90 2.49 -8.22
CA VAL A 90 -13.00 3.29 -9.02
C VAL A 90 -13.54 3.40 -10.44
N ILE A 91 -13.44 4.59 -11.02
CA ILE A 91 -13.69 4.86 -12.43
C ILE A 91 -12.41 5.38 -13.06
N VAL A 92 -12.13 4.97 -14.29
CA VAL A 92 -11.11 5.58 -15.14
C VAL A 92 -11.79 6.25 -16.34
N LEU A 93 -11.47 7.54 -16.52
CA LEU A 93 -11.92 8.35 -17.64
C LEU A 93 -10.76 8.65 -18.57
N ARG A 94 -11.01 8.56 -19.87
CA ARG A 94 -10.07 8.98 -20.92
C ARG A 94 -10.70 10.07 -21.77
N LYS A 95 -9.89 10.96 -22.31
CA LYS A 95 -10.34 12.00 -23.23
C LYS A 95 -10.21 11.50 -24.67
N GLU A 96 -11.31 11.40 -25.40
CA GLU A 96 -11.35 11.07 -26.83
C GLU A 96 -12.14 12.15 -27.59
N ASN A 97 -11.57 12.70 -28.66
CA ASN A 97 -12.21 13.72 -29.50
C ASN A 97 -12.81 14.90 -28.69
N GLU A 98 -12.04 15.44 -27.74
CA GLU A 98 -12.47 16.51 -26.83
C GLU A 98 -13.59 16.14 -25.84
N ARG A 99 -13.93 14.86 -25.69
CA ARG A 99 -14.94 14.38 -24.74
C ARG A 99 -14.34 13.37 -23.77
N TRP A 100 -14.81 13.40 -22.53
CA TRP A 100 -14.46 12.37 -21.56
C TRP A 100 -15.34 11.14 -21.77
N GLU A 101 -14.73 9.97 -21.70
CA GLU A 101 -15.41 8.68 -21.78
C GLU A 101 -14.92 7.78 -20.65
N LYS A 102 -15.83 6.99 -20.09
CA LYS A 102 -15.51 5.99 -19.06
C LYS A 102 -14.96 4.74 -19.74
N THR A 103 -13.68 4.46 -19.55
CA THR A 103 -12.98 3.30 -20.14
C THR A 103 -12.97 2.10 -19.21
N TRP A 104 -13.15 2.31 -17.91
CA TRP A 104 -13.17 1.25 -16.92
C TRP A 104 -13.88 1.65 -15.63
N GLU A 105 -14.47 0.67 -14.95
CA GLU A 105 -15.05 0.78 -13.62
C GLU A 105 -14.85 -0.54 -12.85
N ASN A 106 -14.58 -0.45 -11.54
CA ASN A 106 -14.56 -1.59 -10.64
C ASN A 106 -15.23 -1.23 -9.31
N LEU A 107 -15.82 -2.24 -8.67
CA LEU A 107 -16.50 -2.14 -7.38
C LEU A 107 -16.09 -3.30 -6.48
N THR A 108 -15.63 -2.98 -5.28
CA THR A 108 -15.22 -3.97 -4.28
C THR A 108 -15.94 -3.71 -2.96
N GLN A 109 -16.55 -4.75 -2.39
CA GLN A 109 -17.22 -4.65 -1.09
C GLN A 109 -16.20 -4.52 0.04
N GLY A 110 -16.51 -3.64 0.99
CA GLY A 110 -15.68 -3.43 2.17
C GLY A 110 -16.28 -2.44 3.15
N VAL A 111 -15.48 -2.10 4.16
CA VAL A 111 -15.81 -1.13 5.21
C VAL A 111 -14.95 0.14 5.16
N GLY A 112 -13.97 0.20 4.25
CA GLY A 112 -13.09 1.35 4.05
C GLY A 112 -12.29 1.27 2.74
N LEU A 113 -11.79 2.42 2.28
CA LEU A 113 -10.81 2.52 1.20
C LEU A 113 -9.42 2.76 1.82
N ASP A 114 -8.63 1.71 1.93
CA ASP A 114 -7.29 1.77 2.53
C ASP A 114 -6.29 2.42 1.59
N TYR A 115 -6.26 2.01 0.32
CA TYR A 115 -5.22 2.44 -0.61
C TYR A 115 -5.75 2.77 -2.01
N SER A 116 -5.23 3.82 -2.63
CA SER A 116 -5.38 4.06 -4.07
C SER A 116 -4.11 4.69 -4.63
N GLY A 117 -3.48 4.01 -5.59
CA GLY A 117 -2.14 4.38 -6.05
C GLY A 117 -1.79 3.82 -7.42
N VAL A 118 -0.62 4.24 -7.93
CA VAL A 118 -0.03 3.64 -9.13
C VAL A 118 1.43 3.29 -8.84
N ALA A 119 1.87 2.14 -9.32
CA ALA A 119 3.25 1.67 -9.22
C ALA A 119 3.56 0.67 -10.34
N ASP A 120 4.80 0.67 -10.83
CA ASP A 120 5.29 -0.22 -11.90
C ASP A 120 5.62 -1.61 -11.32
N ILE A 121 4.58 -2.37 -10.97
CA ILE A 121 4.66 -3.67 -10.33
C ILE A 121 5.23 -4.72 -11.28
N THR A 122 4.92 -4.61 -12.57
CA THR A 122 5.41 -5.54 -13.59
C THR A 122 6.84 -5.24 -14.04
N GLY A 123 7.32 -4.01 -13.83
CA GLY A 123 8.66 -3.57 -14.20
C GLY A 123 8.80 -3.27 -15.70
N ASP A 124 7.69 -3.06 -16.42
CA ASP A 124 7.66 -2.75 -17.85
C ASP A 124 7.75 -1.24 -18.13
N GLY A 125 7.78 -0.41 -17.08
CA GLY A 125 7.83 1.04 -17.17
C GLY A 125 6.46 1.72 -17.20
N ILE A 126 5.37 0.95 -17.28
CA ILE A 126 3.99 1.41 -17.17
C ILE A 126 3.48 1.01 -15.78
N LYS A 127 3.01 1.99 -15.01
CA LYS A 127 2.49 1.72 -13.68
C LYS A 127 1.12 1.06 -13.74
N GLU A 128 0.97 -0.03 -12.99
CA GLU A 128 -0.32 -0.60 -12.62
C GLU A 128 -1.09 0.31 -11.66
N TYR A 129 -2.41 0.20 -11.71
CA TYR A 129 -3.30 0.79 -10.70
C TYR A 129 -3.49 -0.17 -9.53
N LEU A 130 -3.39 0.34 -8.31
CA LEU A 130 -3.51 -0.42 -7.07
C LEU A 130 -4.68 0.13 -6.26
N LEU A 131 -5.62 -0.75 -5.89
CA LEU A 131 -6.79 -0.45 -5.08
C LEU A 131 -6.80 -1.32 -3.82
N GLY A 132 -6.72 -0.72 -2.64
CA GLY A 132 -6.80 -1.38 -1.35
C GLY A 132 -8.14 -1.14 -0.68
N VAL A 133 -8.92 -2.19 -0.44
CA VAL A 133 -10.22 -2.09 0.25
C VAL A 133 -10.15 -2.83 1.58
N THR A 134 -10.57 -2.16 2.65
CA THR A 134 -10.66 -2.75 3.98
C THR A 134 -11.84 -3.69 4.03
N ILE A 135 -11.57 -4.98 4.28
CA ILE A 135 -12.61 -6.01 4.43
C ILE A 135 -13.16 -6.00 5.86
N GLY A 136 -12.28 -5.78 6.84
CA GLY A 136 -12.66 -5.60 8.23
C GLY A 136 -11.47 -5.68 9.17
N ALA A 137 -11.62 -5.23 10.42
CA ALA A 137 -10.51 -5.12 11.36
C ALA A 137 -9.75 -6.44 11.62
N SER A 138 -10.43 -7.59 11.47
CA SER A 138 -9.78 -8.90 11.58
C SER A 138 -9.20 -9.40 10.27
N ALA A 139 -9.99 -9.33 9.19
CA ALA A 139 -9.60 -9.80 7.86
C ALA A 139 -8.48 -8.95 7.24
N GLY A 140 -8.35 -7.69 7.66
CA GLY A 140 -7.45 -6.72 7.07
C GLY A 140 -8.03 -6.11 5.80
N ASN A 141 -7.14 -5.84 4.86
CA ASN A 141 -7.38 -5.23 3.57
C ASN A 141 -7.15 -6.24 2.45
N LYS A 142 -7.77 -5.99 1.30
CA LYS A 142 -7.50 -6.68 0.04
C LYS A 142 -6.94 -5.67 -0.95
N LEU A 143 -5.74 -5.94 -1.46
CA LEU A 143 -5.13 -5.19 -2.55
C LEU A 143 -5.54 -5.84 -3.86
N GLU A 144 -6.06 -5.05 -4.79
CA GLU A 144 -6.32 -5.44 -6.18
C GLU A 144 -5.37 -4.64 -7.09
N ILE A 145 -4.70 -5.32 -8.00
CA ILE A 145 -3.70 -4.74 -8.90
C ILE A 145 -4.18 -4.90 -10.33
N PHE A 146 -4.20 -3.78 -11.07
CA PHE A 146 -4.73 -3.70 -12.41
C PHE A 146 -3.70 -3.18 -13.40
N GLN A 147 -3.53 -3.90 -14.51
CA GLN A 147 -2.69 -3.51 -15.62
C GLN A 147 -3.55 -2.96 -16.76
N TRP A 148 -3.04 -1.94 -17.44
CA TRP A 148 -3.67 -1.43 -18.64
C TRP A 148 -3.47 -2.39 -19.81
N ASN A 149 -4.57 -2.79 -20.45
CA ASN A 149 -4.56 -3.73 -21.57
C ASN A 149 -5.79 -3.50 -22.45
N ASN A 150 -5.56 -3.24 -23.75
CA ASN A 150 -6.60 -3.01 -24.76
C ASN A 150 -7.60 -1.91 -24.35
N ASN A 151 -7.11 -0.72 -24.03
CA ASN A 151 -7.89 0.47 -23.67
C ASN A 151 -8.75 0.34 -22.40
N SER A 152 -8.41 -0.58 -21.50
CA SER A 152 -9.08 -0.75 -20.22
C SER A 152 -8.11 -1.34 -19.18
N LEU A 153 -8.52 -1.35 -17.91
CA LEU A 153 -7.76 -1.99 -16.84
C LEU A 153 -8.23 -3.45 -16.65
N LYS A 154 -7.27 -4.36 -16.47
CA LYS A 154 -7.52 -5.77 -16.15
C LYS A 154 -6.81 -6.14 -14.86
N MET A 155 -7.52 -6.82 -13.96
CA MET A 155 -6.92 -7.32 -12.73
C MET A 155 -5.88 -8.39 -13.06
N ILE A 156 -4.68 -8.25 -12.52
CA ILE A 156 -3.57 -9.19 -12.70
C ILE A 156 -3.17 -9.89 -11.40
N ALA A 157 -3.52 -9.32 -10.24
CA ALA A 157 -3.25 -9.92 -8.95
C ALA A 157 -4.18 -9.36 -7.86
N GLU A 158 -4.36 -10.16 -6.81
CA GLU A 158 -4.92 -9.72 -5.54
C GLU A 158 -4.07 -10.26 -4.37
N VAL A 159 -3.94 -9.47 -3.30
CA VAL A 159 -3.13 -9.84 -2.12
C VAL A 159 -3.79 -9.33 -0.84
N PRO A 160 -4.00 -10.18 0.19
CA PRO A 160 -4.44 -9.73 1.50
C PRO A 160 -3.30 -9.06 2.29
N TYR A 161 -3.61 -8.04 3.08
CA TYR A 161 -2.62 -7.37 3.94
C TYR A 161 -3.28 -6.68 5.13
N HIS A 162 -2.53 -6.49 6.21
CA HIS A 162 -2.87 -5.56 7.29
C HIS A 162 -1.97 -4.31 7.27
N MET A 163 -0.75 -4.44 6.76
CA MET A 163 0.11 -3.30 6.40
C MET A 163 0.80 -3.63 5.08
N MET A 164 1.04 -2.60 4.27
CA MET A 164 1.68 -2.75 2.96
C MET A 164 2.75 -1.67 2.78
N GLU A 165 3.86 -2.04 2.14
CA GLU A 165 4.85 -1.10 1.63
C GLU A 165 5.21 -1.41 0.18
N LEU A 166 5.38 -0.37 -0.63
CA LEU A 166 5.89 -0.50 -2.00
C LEU A 166 7.40 -0.26 -2.02
N LEU A 167 8.15 -1.27 -2.44
CA LEU A 167 9.59 -1.18 -2.64
C LEU A 167 9.86 -0.59 -4.03
N ARG A 168 10.58 0.53 -4.09
CA ARG A 168 10.90 1.24 -5.34
C ARG A 168 12.41 1.34 -5.62
N ASN A 169 13.25 0.86 -4.70
CA ASN A 169 14.69 1.00 -4.80
C ASN A 169 15.30 -0.22 -5.50
N LYS A 170 15.84 -0.01 -6.72
CA LYS A 170 16.54 -0.99 -7.59
C LYS A 170 15.71 -2.17 -8.11
N LYS A 171 14.70 -2.63 -7.37
CA LYS A 171 13.76 -3.70 -7.73
C LYS A 171 12.38 -3.36 -7.20
N VAL A 172 11.35 -3.50 -8.04
CA VAL A 172 9.98 -3.23 -7.62
C VAL A 172 9.43 -4.45 -6.90
N GLY A 173 8.79 -4.22 -5.75
CA GLY A 173 8.18 -5.27 -4.95
C GLY A 173 7.14 -4.72 -3.99
N ILE A 174 6.35 -5.63 -3.44
CA ILE A 174 5.30 -5.32 -2.47
C ILE A 174 5.62 -6.09 -1.20
N VAL A 175 5.81 -5.38 -0.10
CA VAL A 175 5.85 -5.99 1.23
C VAL A 175 4.43 -6.02 1.76
N VAL A 176 3.98 -7.20 2.20
CA VAL A 176 2.70 -7.35 2.89
C VAL A 176 2.93 -7.95 4.27
N TRP A 177 2.34 -7.31 5.28
CA TRP A 177 2.31 -7.77 6.65
C TRP A 177 0.91 -8.28 6.94
N GLN A 178 0.75 -9.58 7.11
CA GLN A 178 -0.53 -10.21 7.43
C GLN A 178 -0.58 -10.58 8.91
N ARG A 179 -1.52 -9.99 9.65
CA ARG A 179 -1.64 -10.19 11.09
C ARG A 179 -1.91 -11.67 11.40
N TYR A 180 -1.18 -12.20 12.37
CA TYR A 180 -1.36 -13.55 12.88
C TYR A 180 -2.10 -13.53 14.22
N ILE A 181 -1.40 -13.22 15.31
CA ILE A 181 -1.99 -13.06 16.64
C ILE A 181 -1.44 -11.81 17.32
N ALA A 182 -2.27 -11.17 18.14
CA ALA A 182 -1.96 -9.91 18.80
C ALA A 182 -1.44 -8.87 17.78
N ASP A 183 -0.23 -8.36 17.98
CA ASP A 183 0.45 -7.40 17.12
C ASP A 183 1.62 -8.05 16.34
N THR A 184 1.50 -9.33 16.01
CA THR A 184 2.45 -10.06 15.15
C THR A 184 1.91 -10.31 13.76
N TYR A 185 2.85 -10.51 12.83
CA TYR A 185 2.56 -10.58 11.41
C TYR A 185 3.45 -11.64 10.72
N PHE A 186 2.85 -12.42 9.84
CA PHE A 186 3.63 -13.04 8.77
C PHE A 186 3.93 -11.96 7.73
N VAL A 187 5.19 -11.89 7.32
CA VAL A 187 5.64 -10.93 6.32
C VAL A 187 6.02 -11.69 5.07
N ASP A 188 5.52 -11.22 3.94
CA ASP A 188 5.88 -11.68 2.61
C ASP A 188 6.39 -10.49 1.79
N VAL A 189 7.45 -10.72 1.02
CA VAL A 189 8.01 -9.72 0.09
C VAL A 189 7.86 -10.29 -1.31
N LEU A 190 6.98 -9.66 -2.08
CA LEU A 190 6.45 -10.16 -3.33
C LEU A 190 7.03 -9.41 -4.52
N LYS A 191 7.32 -10.13 -5.60
CA LYS A 191 7.62 -9.57 -6.93
C LYS A 191 6.71 -10.18 -7.98
N TRP A 192 6.50 -9.45 -9.07
CA TRP A 192 5.90 -10.00 -10.28
C TRP A 192 6.89 -10.92 -11.00
N ASN A 193 6.44 -12.09 -11.46
CA ASN A 193 7.27 -13.02 -12.25
C ASN A 193 6.89 -13.12 -13.74
N GLY A 194 5.98 -12.25 -14.20
CA GLY A 194 5.38 -12.32 -15.54
C GLY A 194 3.97 -12.89 -15.56
N GLU A 195 3.56 -13.60 -14.52
CA GLU A 195 2.25 -14.27 -14.43
C GLU A 195 1.51 -13.97 -13.12
N LYS A 196 2.24 -13.94 -12.01
CA LYS A 196 1.67 -13.73 -10.67
C LYS A 196 2.70 -13.10 -9.73
N LEU A 197 2.21 -12.63 -8.59
CA LEU A 197 3.06 -12.26 -7.47
C LEU A 197 3.62 -13.52 -6.79
N ILE A 198 4.93 -13.55 -6.59
CA ILE A 198 5.63 -14.63 -5.90
C ILE A 198 6.57 -14.06 -4.84
N LEU A 199 6.87 -14.86 -3.82
CA LEU A 199 7.93 -14.53 -2.86
C LEU A 199 9.26 -14.34 -3.59
N ASP A 200 9.96 -13.26 -3.27
CA ASP A 200 11.31 -13.01 -3.75
C ASP A 200 12.32 -13.04 -2.62
N GLU A 201 13.20 -14.04 -2.67
CA GLU A 201 14.21 -14.29 -1.63
C GLU A 201 15.19 -13.13 -1.46
N GLU A 202 15.59 -12.48 -2.56
CA GLU A 202 16.57 -11.39 -2.53
C GLU A 202 15.98 -10.11 -1.93
N LEU A 203 14.80 -9.70 -2.41
CA LEU A 203 14.04 -8.59 -1.85
C LEU A 203 13.68 -8.87 -0.39
N TYR A 204 13.28 -10.10 -0.06
CA TYR A 204 13.00 -10.50 1.32
C TYR A 204 14.22 -10.30 2.22
N SER A 205 15.37 -10.83 1.80
CA SER A 205 16.62 -10.72 2.54
C SER A 205 17.06 -9.27 2.70
N SER A 206 16.86 -8.44 1.67
CA SER A 206 17.14 -7.00 1.73
C SER A 206 16.19 -6.25 2.69
N TYR A 207 14.94 -6.68 2.80
CA TYR A 207 13.93 -6.04 3.66
C TYR A 207 13.95 -6.58 5.11
N TYR A 208 14.49 -7.78 5.33
CA TYR A 208 14.56 -8.44 6.64
C TYR A 208 15.06 -7.56 7.80
N PRO A 209 16.04 -6.64 7.64
CA PRO A 209 16.46 -5.76 8.73
C PRO A 209 15.30 -4.94 9.34
N ALA A 210 14.31 -4.52 8.55
CA ALA A 210 13.12 -3.84 9.04
C ALA A 210 12.24 -4.79 9.89
N ILE A 211 12.05 -6.02 9.42
CA ILE A 211 11.32 -7.08 10.14
C ILE A 211 12.01 -7.41 11.47
N GLU A 212 13.34 -7.60 11.45
CA GLU A 212 14.11 -7.93 12.65
C GLU A 212 14.03 -6.81 13.69
N LYS A 213 14.13 -5.55 13.26
CA LYS A 213 13.99 -4.40 14.13
C LYS A 213 12.61 -4.37 14.79
N PHE A 214 11.55 -4.52 14.01
CA PHE A 214 10.17 -4.57 14.51
C PHE A 214 10.02 -5.60 15.64
N TYR A 215 10.46 -6.84 15.42
CA TYR A 215 10.31 -7.90 16.43
C TYR A 215 11.25 -7.73 17.63
N LYS A 216 12.49 -7.26 17.45
CA LYS A 216 13.39 -6.97 18.57
C LYS A 216 12.80 -5.93 19.51
N GLU A 217 12.17 -4.89 18.97
CA GLU A 217 11.49 -3.87 19.78
C GLU A 217 10.33 -4.46 20.59
N LYS A 218 9.52 -5.34 19.99
CA LYS A 218 8.41 -6.03 20.69
C LYS A 218 8.90 -6.96 21.80
N ILE A 219 9.86 -7.83 21.47
CA ILE A 219 10.45 -8.80 22.41
C ILE A 219 11.12 -8.09 23.59
N SER A 220 11.74 -6.93 23.37
CA SER A 220 12.35 -6.15 24.46
C SER A 220 11.34 -5.64 25.51
N ARG A 221 10.06 -5.52 25.13
CA ARG A 221 8.99 -5.06 26.02
C ARG A 221 8.25 -6.22 26.67
N MET A 222 8.08 -7.33 25.95
CA MET A 222 7.40 -8.52 26.43
C MET A 222 7.95 -9.75 25.73
N GLU A 223 8.43 -10.70 26.53
CA GLU A 223 8.87 -11.99 26.03
C GLU A 223 7.67 -12.94 25.94
N ALA A 224 7.17 -13.15 24.71
CA ALA A 224 6.04 -14.01 24.42
C ALA A 224 6.35 -14.94 23.25
N TRP A 225 5.83 -16.16 23.30
CA TRP A 225 6.12 -17.21 22.31
C TRP A 225 5.78 -16.77 20.88
N PHE A 226 4.67 -16.04 20.67
CA PHE A 226 4.20 -15.65 19.34
C PHE A 226 5.12 -14.64 18.62
N TYR A 227 5.87 -13.83 19.38
CA TYR A 227 6.90 -12.97 18.79
C TYR A 227 8.08 -13.79 18.26
N TRP A 228 8.49 -14.83 18.99
CA TRP A 228 9.53 -15.74 18.54
C TRP A 228 9.09 -16.59 17.35
N TYR A 229 7.82 -16.99 17.30
CA TYR A 229 7.25 -17.76 16.20
C TYR A 229 7.32 -17.02 14.86
N THR A 230 6.78 -15.80 14.84
CA THR A 230 6.76 -14.98 13.62
C THR A 230 8.15 -14.45 13.23
N LEU A 231 9.03 -14.18 14.20
CA LEU A 231 10.44 -13.89 13.93
C LEU A 231 11.19 -15.09 13.34
N ALA A 232 10.92 -16.31 13.82
CA ALA A 232 11.51 -17.53 13.28
C ALA A 232 11.06 -17.78 11.82
N ASP A 233 9.77 -17.62 11.51
CA ASP A 233 9.26 -17.69 10.13
C ASP A 233 10.00 -16.70 9.21
N ALA A 234 10.12 -15.44 9.66
CA ALA A 234 10.84 -14.42 8.89
C ALA A 234 12.33 -14.75 8.71
N GLN A 235 12.98 -15.31 9.73
CA GLN A 235 14.38 -15.74 9.63
C GLN A 235 14.56 -16.91 8.65
N ILE A 236 13.61 -17.84 8.59
CA ILE A 236 13.63 -18.93 7.59
C ILE A 236 13.50 -18.34 6.19
N LYS A 237 12.54 -17.43 5.97
CA LYS A 237 12.33 -16.78 4.66
C LYS A 237 13.53 -15.94 4.21
N ALA A 238 14.31 -15.40 5.15
CA ALA A 238 15.57 -14.70 4.88
C ALA A 238 16.82 -15.60 4.83
N ASN A 239 16.66 -16.93 4.86
CA ASN A 239 17.75 -17.92 4.91
C ASN A 239 18.72 -17.76 6.09
N LEU A 240 18.26 -17.18 7.20
CA LEU A 240 19.03 -16.99 8.42
C LEU A 240 18.81 -18.17 9.38
N PHE A 241 19.06 -19.39 8.90
CA PHE A 241 18.68 -20.64 9.58
C PHE A 241 19.28 -20.77 10.99
N GLY A 242 20.51 -20.30 11.21
CA GLY A 242 21.11 -20.28 12.55
C GLY A 242 20.31 -19.43 13.55
N LYS A 243 19.85 -18.25 13.12
CA LYS A 243 18.99 -17.39 13.95
C LYS A 243 17.60 -18.01 14.15
N ALA A 244 17.03 -18.59 13.08
CA ALA A 244 15.74 -19.27 13.14
C ALA A 244 15.72 -20.39 14.18
N ARG A 245 16.75 -21.26 14.23
CA ARG A 245 16.86 -22.32 15.25
C ARG A 245 16.84 -21.77 16.67
N ILE A 246 17.55 -20.67 16.93
CA ILE A 246 17.57 -20.01 18.24
C ILE A 246 16.17 -19.47 18.60
N SER A 247 15.51 -18.78 17.66
CA SER A 247 14.17 -18.23 17.87
C SER A 247 13.13 -19.34 18.12
N ILE A 248 13.19 -20.44 17.35
CA ILE A 248 12.33 -21.62 17.52
C ILE A 248 12.51 -22.19 18.92
N GLN A 249 13.75 -22.43 19.37
CA GLN A 249 14.01 -23.00 20.68
C GLN A 249 13.47 -22.12 21.82
N LYS A 250 13.67 -20.80 21.72
CA LYS A 250 13.12 -19.85 22.69
C LYS A 250 11.59 -19.90 22.73
N GLY A 251 10.97 -19.95 21.55
CA GLY A 251 9.53 -20.06 21.40
C GLY A 251 8.96 -21.33 22.03
N ILE A 252 9.58 -22.48 21.76
CA ILE A 252 9.21 -23.78 22.36
C ILE A 252 9.29 -23.70 23.88
N THR A 253 10.40 -23.24 24.44
CA THR A 253 10.57 -23.16 25.90
C THR A 253 9.49 -22.31 26.56
N LEU A 254 9.11 -21.18 25.94
CA LEU A 254 8.01 -20.34 26.45
C LEU A 254 6.64 -21.01 26.32
N ALA A 255 6.38 -21.71 25.21
CA ALA A 255 5.13 -22.44 25.01
C ALA A 255 4.99 -23.61 26.00
N GLU A 256 6.07 -24.35 26.28
CA GLU A 256 6.11 -25.41 27.28
C GLU A 256 5.85 -24.87 28.70
N GLN A 257 6.49 -23.76 29.07
CA GLN A 257 6.27 -23.10 30.36
C GLN A 257 4.81 -22.66 30.56
N LEU A 258 4.12 -22.33 29.47
CA LEU A 258 2.71 -21.95 29.47
C LEU A 258 1.76 -23.14 29.28
N SER A 259 2.28 -24.37 29.17
CA SER A 259 1.50 -25.58 28.89
C SER A 259 0.67 -25.48 27.60
N LEU A 260 1.26 -24.96 26.52
CA LEU A 260 0.62 -24.78 25.21
C LEU A 260 1.14 -25.82 24.18
N PRO A 261 0.65 -27.08 24.21
CA PRO A 261 1.18 -28.15 23.37
C PRO A 261 1.00 -27.91 21.87
N ASP A 262 -0.13 -27.30 21.46
CA ASP A 262 -0.39 -26.99 20.05
C ASP A 262 0.64 -26.01 19.47
N GLU A 263 1.13 -25.07 20.30
CA GLU A 263 2.14 -24.11 19.88
C GLU A 263 3.54 -24.73 19.82
N VAL A 264 3.84 -25.67 20.72
CA VAL A 264 5.06 -26.48 20.61
C VAL A 264 5.06 -27.25 19.28
N GLU A 265 3.95 -27.89 18.92
CA GLU A 265 3.82 -28.58 17.63
C GLU A 265 3.99 -27.63 16.43
N ASN A 266 3.46 -26.41 16.52
CA ASN A 266 3.65 -25.38 15.49
C ASN A 266 5.14 -25.02 15.32
N PHE A 267 5.89 -24.86 16.41
CA PHE A 267 7.34 -24.64 16.34
C PHE A 267 8.09 -25.85 15.79
N GLU A 268 7.70 -27.07 16.13
CA GLU A 268 8.28 -28.29 15.56
C GLU A 268 8.06 -28.36 14.04
N LYS A 269 6.89 -27.94 13.55
CA LYS A 269 6.62 -27.80 12.11
C LYS A 269 7.57 -26.79 11.46
N LEU A 270 7.91 -25.67 12.11
CA LEU A 270 8.92 -24.74 11.62
C LEU A 270 10.33 -25.37 11.60
N SER A 271 10.69 -26.13 12.63
CA SER A 271 11.97 -26.84 12.69
C SER A 271 12.11 -27.84 11.53
N ASN A 272 11.05 -28.63 11.28
CA ASN A 272 11.00 -29.58 10.17
C ASN A 272 11.11 -28.91 8.79
N LYS A 273 10.56 -27.70 8.62
CA LYS A 273 10.73 -26.92 7.38
C LYS A 273 12.18 -26.47 7.19
N LEU A 274 12.85 -26.10 8.28
CA LEU A 274 14.23 -25.64 8.28
C LEU A 274 15.22 -26.79 8.00
N GLU A 275 14.93 -28.02 8.41
CA GLU A 275 15.76 -29.20 8.10
C GLU A 275 15.68 -29.64 6.64
N LYS A 276 14.65 -29.23 5.91
CA LYS A 276 14.45 -29.54 4.48
C LYS A 276 15.10 -28.52 3.53
N ARG A 277 15.81 -27.53 4.06
CA ARG A 277 16.47 -26.44 3.33
C ARG A 277 17.98 -26.57 3.45
#